data_AF-A0A920S951-F1
#
_entry.id   AF-A0A920S951-F1
#
_cell.length_a   1.000
_cell.length_b   1.000
_cell.length_c   1.000
_cell.angle_alpha   90.00
_cell.angle_beta   90.00
_cell.angle_gamma   90.00
#
_symmetry.space_group_name_H-M   'P 1'
#
loop_
_entity.id
_entity.type
_entity.pdbx_description
1 polymer ?
#
loop_
_entity_poly.entity_id
_entity_poly.type
_entity_poly.pdbx_seq_one_letter_code
_entity_poly.pdbx_strand_id
1 'polypeptide(L)'
;MRLWNRNGFALKEGLAEGLVEGPRVLVSGPPLTVTGGHLWYMGGEADGIDAVRSRVRDMVKQGADFIKIAASGGSTSTSDPYRAAYSAGELNAIVEEAHNRNRPVLAHCRCTDAINMALDAGVDSILHCAFYDNDGSYRFDDQTADRLAASEVWLNPTMGLGNANRELLIKIKGQRDLTDEEEERLERSGSPDKFLGPVFTLVKAGVSWSEAPIGLELLPVR
;
A
#
# COMPACT_ATOMS: atom_id res chain seq x y z
N MET A 1 -15.10 1.85 24.58
CA MET A 1 -14.75 1.01 23.41
C MET A 1 -14.97 1.88 22.17
N ARG A 2 -13.91 2.34 21.49
CA ARG A 2 -14.07 3.19 20.29
C ARG A 2 -14.61 2.30 19.16
N LEU A 3 -15.80 2.61 18.67
CA LEU A 3 -16.46 1.93 17.55
C LEU A 3 -15.75 2.35 16.26
N TRP A 4 -14.78 1.57 15.81
CA TRP A 4 -14.11 1.74 14.52
C TRP A 4 -14.82 0.91 13.43
N ASN A 5 -14.51 1.21 12.16
CA ASN A 5 -15.01 0.48 10.99
C ASN A 5 -14.59 -1.00 11.02
N ARG A 6 -15.55 -1.88 11.34
CA ARG A 6 -15.37 -3.34 11.39
C ARG A 6 -15.78 -4.06 10.11
N ASN A 7 -16.10 -3.34 9.04
CA ASN A 7 -16.71 -3.93 7.84
C ASN A 7 -15.83 -5.02 7.22
N GLY A 8 -14.51 -4.79 7.15
CA GLY A 8 -13.56 -5.79 6.65
C GLY A 8 -13.53 -7.06 7.49
N PHE A 9 -13.49 -6.91 8.82
CA PHE A 9 -13.48 -8.05 9.74
C PHE A 9 -14.78 -8.85 9.66
N ALA A 10 -15.94 -8.17 9.69
CA ALA A 10 -17.24 -8.82 9.57
C ALA A 10 -17.42 -9.54 8.23
N LEU A 11 -16.90 -8.97 7.12
CA LEU A 11 -16.91 -9.63 5.82
C LEU A 11 -16.05 -10.90 5.82
N LYS A 12 -14.84 -10.83 6.40
CA LYS A 12 -13.97 -12.00 6.55
C LYS A 12 -14.64 -13.11 7.38
N GLU A 13 -15.23 -12.75 8.51
CA GLU A 13 -15.98 -13.68 9.38
C GLU A 13 -17.14 -14.32 8.61
N GLY A 14 -17.97 -13.52 7.92
CA GLY A 14 -19.09 -14.03 7.14
C GLY A 14 -18.71 -14.92 5.96
N LEU A 15 -17.59 -14.63 5.28
CA LEU A 15 -17.04 -15.49 4.22
C LEU A 15 -16.53 -16.82 4.79
N ALA A 16 -15.83 -16.78 5.94
CA ALA A 16 -15.33 -17.99 6.59
C ALA A 16 -16.46 -18.90 7.12
N GLU A 17 -17.57 -18.29 7.56
CA GLU A 17 -18.77 -19.00 8.01
C GLU A 17 -19.70 -19.44 6.86
N GLY A 18 -19.39 -19.08 5.61
CA GLY A 18 -20.22 -19.40 4.45
C GLY A 18 -21.55 -18.65 4.39
N LEU A 19 -21.68 -17.53 5.12
CA LEU A 19 -22.87 -16.66 5.09
C LEU A 19 -22.99 -15.91 3.76
N VAL A 20 -21.88 -15.72 3.05
CA VAL A 20 -21.79 -15.06 1.75
C VAL A 20 -20.80 -15.85 0.88
N GLU A 21 -21.08 -15.97 -0.41
CA GLU A 21 -20.15 -16.56 -1.38
C GLU A 21 -19.06 -15.57 -1.78
N GLY A 22 -17.80 -16.01 -1.82
CA GLY A 22 -16.68 -15.18 -2.25
C GLY A 22 -15.32 -15.82 -1.98
N PRO A 23 -14.23 -15.17 -2.41
CA PRO A 23 -12.89 -15.66 -2.13
C PRO A 23 -12.56 -15.53 -0.63
N ARG A 24 -11.56 -16.28 -0.18
CA ARG A 24 -10.94 -16.02 1.14
C ARG A 24 -10.35 -14.61 1.12
N VAL A 25 -10.72 -13.80 2.10
CA VAL A 25 -10.21 -12.43 2.25
C VAL A 25 -9.30 -12.34 3.47
N LEU A 26 -8.18 -11.65 3.28
CA LEU A 26 -7.26 -11.29 4.36
C LEU A 26 -7.39 -9.79 4.62
N VAL A 27 -7.42 -9.42 5.90
CA VAL A 27 -7.87 -8.10 6.34
C VAL A 27 -6.82 -7.47 7.24
N SER A 28 -6.50 -6.20 7.00
CA SER A 28 -5.66 -5.40 7.91
C SER A 28 -6.44 -4.58 8.93
N GLY A 29 -7.73 -4.34 8.65
CA GLY A 29 -8.47 -3.24 9.29
C GLY A 29 -8.10 -1.89 8.66
N PRO A 30 -8.40 -0.77 9.34
CA PRO A 30 -7.97 0.56 8.90
C PRO A 30 -6.43 0.65 8.76
N PRO A 31 -5.91 1.23 7.66
CA PRO A 31 -4.48 1.49 7.52
C PRO A 31 -3.97 2.39 8.64
N LEU A 32 -2.87 2.01 9.30
CA LEU A 32 -2.15 2.93 10.20
C LEU A 32 -1.62 4.10 9.39
N THR A 33 -1.85 5.30 9.90
CA THR A 33 -1.44 6.56 9.27
C THR A 33 -1.23 7.62 10.36
N VAL A 34 -0.45 8.64 10.05
CA VAL A 34 -0.30 9.81 10.95
C VAL A 34 -1.59 10.63 10.97
N THR A 35 -1.74 11.52 11.95
CA THR A 35 -2.87 12.46 12.01
C THR A 35 -2.98 13.24 10.69
N GLY A 36 -4.16 13.19 10.06
CA GLY A 36 -4.42 13.82 8.76
C GLY A 36 -3.73 13.15 7.55
N GLY A 37 -3.04 12.04 7.76
CA GLY A 37 -2.28 11.31 6.74
C GLY A 37 -3.16 10.59 5.70
N HIS A 38 -2.54 9.86 4.78
CA HIS A 38 -3.30 9.14 3.75
C HIS A 38 -4.26 8.14 4.41
N LEU A 39 -5.54 8.17 4.01
CA LEU A 39 -6.62 7.32 4.51
C LEU A 39 -6.99 7.52 5.99
N TRP A 40 -6.63 8.66 6.61
CA TRP A 40 -6.91 8.95 8.03
C TRP A 40 -8.38 8.76 8.43
N TYR A 41 -9.32 9.13 7.54
CA TYR A 41 -10.76 9.02 7.76
C TYR A 41 -11.27 7.58 7.89
N MET A 42 -10.44 6.57 7.58
CA MET A 42 -10.73 5.16 7.85
C MET A 42 -10.52 4.79 9.31
N GLY A 43 -9.83 5.65 10.06
CA GLY A 43 -9.72 5.56 11.50
C GLY A 43 -8.48 4.83 12.03
N GLY A 44 -7.41 4.77 11.24
CA GLY A 44 -6.14 4.16 11.67
C GLY A 44 -5.13 5.14 12.25
N GLU A 45 -5.51 6.40 12.48
CA GLU A 45 -4.60 7.45 12.97
C GLU A 45 -3.89 7.05 14.28
N ALA A 46 -2.57 7.17 14.29
CA ALA A 46 -1.72 6.97 15.45
C ALA A 46 -0.38 7.69 15.25
N ASP A 47 -0.01 8.52 16.23
CA ASP A 47 1.21 9.35 16.22
C ASP A 47 2.08 9.04 17.43
N GLY A 48 3.38 8.88 17.19
CA GLY A 48 4.36 8.52 18.21
C GLY A 48 4.44 7.01 18.46
N ILE A 49 5.63 6.59 18.92
CA ILE A 49 6.03 5.18 19.08
C ILE A 49 5.01 4.37 19.91
N ASP A 50 4.58 4.88 21.06
CA ASP A 50 3.66 4.15 21.93
C ASP A 50 2.26 4.01 21.32
N ALA A 51 1.78 5.05 20.63
CA ALA A 51 0.47 5.03 20.00
C ALA A 51 0.42 4.05 18.84
N VAL A 52 1.46 4.02 18.00
CA VAL A 52 1.52 3.07 16.88
C VAL A 52 1.60 1.63 17.36
N ARG A 53 2.36 1.34 18.44
CA ARG A 53 2.36 0.00 19.06
C ARG A 53 1.00 -0.39 19.62
N SER A 54 0.36 0.51 20.37
CA SER A 54 -1.00 0.27 20.87
C SER A 54 -1.98 -0.01 19.73
N ARG A 55 -1.86 0.73 18.64
CA ARG A 55 -2.73 0.59 17.47
C ARG A 55 -2.51 -0.75 16.76
N VAL A 56 -1.26 -1.19 16.58
CA VAL A 56 -0.96 -2.54 16.06
C VAL A 56 -1.60 -3.61 16.94
N ARG A 57 -1.43 -3.53 18.27
CA ARG A 57 -2.05 -4.48 19.22
C ARG A 57 -3.56 -4.54 19.07
N ASP A 58 -4.20 -3.37 18.94
CA ASP A 58 -5.65 -3.28 18.77
C ASP A 58 -6.13 -3.87 17.43
N MET A 59 -5.37 -3.72 16.35
CA MET A 59 -5.69 -4.37 15.07
C MET A 59 -5.54 -5.88 15.14
N VAL A 60 -4.45 -6.37 15.76
CA VAL A 60 -4.25 -7.82 15.94
C VAL A 60 -5.33 -8.42 16.83
N LYS A 61 -5.72 -7.74 17.92
CA LYS A 61 -6.83 -8.15 18.79
C LYS A 61 -8.15 -8.30 18.01
N GLN A 62 -8.36 -7.47 16.99
CA GLN A 62 -9.56 -7.51 16.15
C GLN A 62 -9.51 -8.59 15.06
N GLY A 63 -8.38 -9.30 14.91
CA GLY A 63 -8.24 -10.37 13.92
C GLY A 63 -7.60 -9.94 12.61
N ALA A 64 -6.84 -8.83 12.60
CA ALA A 64 -6.03 -8.45 11.45
C ALA A 64 -5.04 -9.56 11.09
N ASP A 65 -4.96 -9.88 9.81
CA ASP A 65 -4.03 -10.84 9.21
C ASP A 65 -2.68 -10.22 8.90
N PHE A 66 -2.67 -8.91 8.66
CA PHE A 66 -1.48 -8.11 8.39
C PHE A 66 -1.71 -6.68 8.84
N ILE A 67 -0.64 -5.89 8.95
CA ILE A 67 -0.72 -4.47 9.25
C ILE A 67 -0.47 -3.69 7.97
N LYS A 68 -1.42 -2.82 7.61
CA LYS A 68 -1.26 -1.89 6.50
C LYS A 68 -0.80 -0.55 7.06
N ILE A 69 0.24 0.05 6.48
CA ILE A 69 0.67 1.42 6.82
C ILE A 69 0.66 2.36 5.62
N ALA A 70 0.35 3.63 5.85
CA ALA A 70 0.64 4.74 4.95
C ALA A 70 2.04 5.29 5.29
N ALA A 71 3.09 4.79 4.63
CA ALA A 71 4.46 5.23 4.89
C ALA A 71 4.79 6.56 4.18
N SER A 72 4.03 6.91 3.14
CA SER A 72 3.95 8.25 2.55
C SER A 72 2.53 8.80 2.62
N GLY A 73 2.37 10.09 2.30
CA GLY A 73 1.05 10.58 1.88
C GLY A 73 0.58 9.95 0.57
N GLY A 74 -0.62 10.30 0.15
CA GLY A 74 -1.27 9.71 -1.02
C GLY A 74 -2.36 10.62 -1.59
N SER A 75 -3.42 10.04 -2.16
CA SER A 75 -4.49 10.81 -2.79
C SER A 75 -5.46 11.50 -1.83
N THR A 76 -5.25 11.36 -0.52
CA THR A 76 -6.08 12.06 0.48
C THR A 76 -5.66 13.52 0.52
N SER A 77 -6.62 14.44 0.40
CA SER A 77 -6.38 15.89 0.24
C SER A 77 -5.57 16.54 1.37
N THR A 78 -5.58 15.93 2.56
CA THR A 78 -4.83 16.39 3.74
C THR A 78 -3.41 15.82 3.82
N SER A 79 -3.02 14.96 2.88
CA SER A 79 -1.71 14.31 2.85
C SER A 79 -0.90 14.75 1.63
N ASP A 80 0.42 14.81 1.76
CA ASP A 80 1.34 15.10 0.66
C ASP A 80 1.85 13.79 0.03
N PRO A 81 1.47 13.44 -1.22
CA PRO A 81 1.88 12.20 -1.87
C PRO A 81 3.39 12.09 -2.13
N TYR A 82 4.14 13.20 -2.00
CA TYR A 82 5.56 13.25 -2.29
C TYR A 82 6.44 13.20 -1.03
N ARG A 83 5.82 13.08 0.16
CA ARG A 83 6.51 13.08 1.45
C ARG A 83 6.33 11.76 2.20
N ALA A 84 7.38 11.32 2.88
CA ALA A 84 7.27 10.29 3.90
C ALA A 84 6.38 10.80 5.06
N ALA A 85 5.54 9.91 5.61
CA ALA A 85 4.54 10.25 6.61
C ALA A 85 5.02 9.96 8.04
N TYR A 86 5.63 8.80 8.26
CA TYR A 86 6.11 8.37 9.58
C TYR A 86 7.60 8.67 9.78
N SER A 87 8.00 8.90 11.04
CA SER A 87 9.41 8.86 11.41
C SER A 87 9.98 7.43 11.36
N ALA A 88 11.30 7.30 11.25
CA ALA A 88 11.96 5.99 11.30
C ALA A 88 11.67 5.23 12.62
N GLY A 89 11.58 5.95 13.74
CA GLY A 89 11.24 5.35 15.05
C GLY A 89 9.84 4.75 15.09
N GLU A 90 8.86 5.41 14.48
CA GLU A 90 7.49 4.90 14.38
C GLU A 90 7.40 3.70 13.43
N LEU A 91 8.06 3.75 12.27
CA LEU A 91 8.09 2.62 11.34
C LEU A 91 8.70 1.37 12.00
N ASN A 92 9.86 1.51 12.65
CA ASN A 92 10.50 0.41 13.38
C ASN A 92 9.58 -0.15 14.47
N ALA A 93 8.92 0.71 15.24
CA ALA A 93 8.01 0.29 16.29
C ALA A 93 6.79 -0.46 15.76
N ILE A 94 6.25 -0.05 14.60
CA ILE A 94 5.14 -0.75 13.93
C ILE A 94 5.59 -2.14 13.49
N VAL A 95 6.72 -2.23 12.79
CA VAL A 95 7.23 -3.50 12.25
C VAL A 95 7.54 -4.48 13.37
N GLU A 96 8.29 -4.04 14.39
CA GLU A 96 8.64 -4.88 15.53
C GLU A 96 7.38 -5.40 16.25
N GLU A 97 6.39 -4.53 16.50
CA GLU A 97 5.17 -4.93 17.21
C GLU A 97 4.28 -5.89 16.39
N ALA A 98 4.28 -5.75 15.06
CA ALA A 98 3.55 -6.60 14.13
C ALA A 98 4.23 -7.98 14.00
N HIS A 99 5.54 -8.00 13.77
CA HIS A 99 6.34 -9.23 13.66
C HIS A 99 6.35 -10.03 14.96
N ASN A 100 6.39 -9.37 16.13
CA ASN A 100 6.21 -10.03 17.44
C ASN A 100 4.87 -10.78 17.58
N ARG A 101 3.90 -10.53 16.68
CA ARG A 101 2.60 -11.21 16.61
C ARG A 101 2.42 -12.02 15.34
N ASN A 102 3.49 -12.29 14.59
CA ASN A 102 3.46 -12.98 13.31
C ASN A 102 2.48 -12.32 12.34
N ARG A 103 2.60 -11.00 12.19
CA ARG A 103 1.80 -10.20 11.25
C ARG A 103 2.73 -9.45 10.30
N PRO A 104 2.64 -9.69 8.99
CA PRO A 104 3.43 -8.94 8.03
C PRO A 104 2.93 -7.49 7.93
N VAL A 105 3.81 -6.59 7.47
CA VAL A 105 3.58 -5.16 7.30
C VAL A 105 3.65 -4.78 5.83
N LEU A 106 2.58 -4.17 5.33
CA LEU A 106 2.44 -3.72 3.94
C LEU A 106 2.45 -2.19 3.88
N ALA A 107 3.50 -1.61 3.31
CA ALA A 107 3.72 -0.17 3.25
C ALA A 107 3.21 0.46 1.95
N HIS A 108 2.44 1.53 2.05
CA HIS A 108 2.09 2.38 0.91
C HIS A 108 3.22 3.39 0.74
N CYS A 109 3.91 3.34 -0.40
CA CYS A 109 5.04 4.22 -0.68
C CYS A 109 4.88 4.88 -2.06
N ARG A 110 4.69 6.21 -2.03
CA ARG A 110 4.54 7.05 -3.22
C ARG A 110 5.72 7.98 -3.47
N CYS A 111 6.76 7.95 -2.64
CA CYS A 111 8.00 8.67 -2.84
C CYS A 111 9.22 7.81 -2.48
N THR A 112 10.38 8.17 -3.02
CA THR A 112 11.65 7.45 -2.85
C THR A 112 12.08 7.40 -1.37
N ASP A 113 11.87 8.49 -0.63
CA ASP A 113 12.17 8.54 0.81
C ASP A 113 11.38 7.48 1.59
N ALA A 114 10.07 7.35 1.33
CA ALA A 114 9.22 6.37 2.00
C ALA A 114 9.57 4.93 1.62
N ILE A 115 10.00 4.66 0.37
CA ILE A 115 10.49 3.34 -0.05
C ILE A 115 11.70 2.96 0.80
N ASN A 116 12.71 3.84 0.85
CA ASN A 116 13.95 3.60 1.58
C ASN A 116 13.71 3.43 3.09
N MET A 117 12.88 4.29 3.69
CA MET A 117 12.54 4.20 5.12
C MET A 117 11.77 2.92 5.45
N ALA A 118 10.87 2.48 4.57
CA ALA A 118 10.15 1.23 4.76
C ALA A 118 11.07 -0.01 4.64
N LEU A 119 12.02 0.02 3.70
CA LEU A 119 13.07 -1.00 3.59
C LEU A 119 13.94 -1.05 4.85
N ASP A 120 14.38 0.11 5.36
CA ASP A 120 15.17 0.20 6.60
C ASP A 120 14.42 -0.36 7.81
N ALA A 121 13.11 -0.15 7.87
CA ALA A 121 12.27 -0.66 8.93
C ALA A 121 11.98 -2.17 8.81
N GLY A 122 12.25 -2.79 7.66
CA GLY A 122 12.02 -4.22 7.43
C GLY A 122 10.56 -4.58 7.15
N VAL A 123 9.84 -3.74 6.40
CA VAL A 123 8.48 -4.11 5.96
C VAL A 123 8.51 -5.31 5.01
N ASP A 124 7.44 -6.10 5.00
CA ASP A 124 7.35 -7.33 4.19
C ASP A 124 6.92 -7.05 2.74
N SER A 125 6.21 -5.94 2.50
CA SER A 125 5.79 -5.57 1.15
C SER A 125 5.62 -4.07 0.97
N ILE A 126 5.98 -3.61 -0.23
CA ILE A 126 5.86 -2.22 -0.68
C ILE A 126 4.79 -2.15 -1.78
N LEU A 127 3.81 -1.29 -1.56
CA LEU A 127 2.71 -1.01 -2.48
C LEU A 127 2.99 0.27 -3.27
N HIS A 128 2.58 0.25 -4.54
CA HIS A 128 2.84 1.24 -5.59
C HIS A 128 4.31 1.35 -5.98
N CYS A 129 5.19 1.60 -5.02
CA CYS A 129 6.62 1.81 -5.24
C CYS A 129 6.91 2.91 -6.27
N ALA A 130 6.39 4.11 -6.02
CA ALA A 130 6.62 5.24 -6.90
C ALA A 130 7.82 6.08 -6.44
N PHE A 131 8.70 6.42 -7.38
CA PHE A 131 9.94 7.16 -7.16
C PHE A 131 9.72 8.66 -7.37
N TYR A 132 8.71 9.22 -6.70
CA TYR A 132 8.57 10.67 -6.67
C TYR A 132 9.55 11.26 -5.66
N ASP A 133 10.09 12.43 -6.00
CA ASP A 133 10.86 13.26 -5.10
C ASP A 133 9.96 14.32 -4.45
N ASN A 134 10.46 14.97 -3.41
CA ASN A 134 9.79 15.98 -2.60
C ASN A 134 9.31 17.22 -3.37
N ASP A 135 9.84 17.44 -4.59
CA ASP A 135 9.41 18.50 -5.51
C ASP A 135 8.24 18.08 -6.42
N GLY A 136 7.74 16.84 -6.29
CA GLY A 136 6.64 16.28 -7.05
C GLY A 136 7.04 15.69 -8.41
N SER A 137 8.31 15.78 -8.79
CA SER A 137 8.80 15.15 -10.01
C SER A 137 9.03 13.66 -9.81
N TYR A 138 8.89 12.89 -10.89
CA TYR A 138 9.21 11.47 -10.90
C TYR A 138 10.66 11.27 -11.35
N ARG A 139 11.48 10.63 -10.51
CA ARG A 139 12.89 10.33 -10.79
C ARG A 139 13.18 8.90 -10.34
N PHE A 140 13.26 7.96 -11.29
CA PHE A 140 13.69 6.60 -10.99
C PHE A 140 15.08 6.64 -10.32
N ASP A 141 15.24 5.90 -9.24
CA ASP A 141 16.46 5.90 -8.44
C ASP A 141 17.08 4.50 -8.45
N ASP A 142 18.19 4.35 -9.18
CA ASP A 142 18.86 3.07 -9.37
C ASP A 142 19.35 2.48 -8.04
N GLN A 143 19.83 3.32 -7.11
CA GLN A 143 20.28 2.86 -5.81
C GLN A 143 19.13 2.24 -4.99
N THR A 144 17.98 2.88 -4.96
CA THR A 144 16.77 2.36 -4.31
C THR A 144 16.27 1.10 -5.01
N ALA A 145 16.37 1.04 -6.35
CA ALA A 145 16.04 -0.17 -7.12
C ALA A 145 16.95 -1.36 -6.75
N ASP A 146 18.26 -1.13 -6.63
CA ASP A 146 19.22 -2.15 -6.20
C ASP A 146 18.93 -2.62 -4.77
N ARG A 147 18.55 -1.69 -3.87
CA ARG A 147 18.13 -2.05 -2.50
C ARG A 147 16.87 -2.92 -2.49
N LEU A 148 15.87 -2.58 -3.30
CA LEU A 148 14.66 -3.39 -3.46
C LEU A 148 15.03 -4.79 -3.96
N ALA A 149 15.91 -4.89 -4.95
CA ALA A 149 16.33 -6.16 -5.56
C ALA A 149 17.13 -7.04 -4.59
N ALA A 150 17.96 -6.43 -3.75
CA ALA A 150 18.73 -7.13 -2.73
C ALA A 150 17.91 -7.51 -1.48
N SER A 151 16.68 -7.01 -1.35
CA SER A 151 15.83 -7.28 -0.19
C SER A 151 14.87 -8.45 -0.43
N GLU A 152 14.30 -8.98 0.66
CA GLU A 152 13.25 -10.01 0.60
C GLU A 152 11.83 -9.39 0.49
N VAL A 153 11.74 -8.07 0.26
CA VAL A 153 10.45 -7.36 0.20
C VAL A 153 9.66 -7.74 -1.05
N TRP A 154 8.34 -7.81 -0.91
CA TRP A 154 7.45 -8.01 -2.05
C TRP A 154 6.92 -6.70 -2.60
N LEU A 155 7.02 -6.53 -3.91
CA LEU A 155 6.46 -5.39 -4.62
C LEU A 155 5.03 -5.68 -5.08
N ASN A 156 4.09 -4.77 -4.77
CA ASN A 156 2.80 -4.70 -5.46
C ASN A 156 2.64 -3.33 -6.15
N PRO A 157 2.86 -3.24 -7.47
CA PRO A 157 2.78 -1.98 -8.20
C PRO A 157 1.34 -1.50 -8.44
N THR A 158 0.31 -2.25 -8.04
CA THR A 158 -1.12 -1.90 -8.19
C THR A 158 -1.56 -1.60 -9.63
N MET A 159 -0.93 -2.25 -10.61
CA MET A 159 -1.12 -1.97 -12.05
C MET A 159 -2.56 -2.22 -12.54
N GLY A 160 -3.29 -3.15 -11.91
CA GLY A 160 -4.65 -3.52 -12.33
C GLY A 160 -5.62 -2.33 -12.37
N LEU A 161 -5.53 -1.39 -11.42
CA LEU A 161 -6.42 -0.22 -11.40
C LEU A 161 -6.08 0.77 -12.52
N GLY A 162 -4.80 0.93 -12.84
CA GLY A 162 -4.34 1.78 -13.95
C GLY A 162 -4.84 1.22 -15.29
N ASN A 163 -4.67 -0.09 -15.50
CA ASN A 163 -5.10 -0.78 -16.70
C ASN A 163 -6.63 -0.72 -16.88
N ALA A 164 -7.41 -1.01 -15.83
CA ALA A 164 -8.87 -0.96 -15.90
C ALA A 164 -9.39 0.46 -16.21
N ASN A 165 -8.81 1.50 -15.60
CA ASN A 165 -9.14 2.89 -15.91
C ASN A 165 -8.83 3.24 -17.37
N ARG A 166 -7.68 2.80 -17.87
CA ARG A 166 -7.28 3.01 -19.26
C ARG A 166 -8.25 2.33 -20.23
N GLU A 167 -8.57 1.06 -20.01
CA GLU A 167 -9.51 0.31 -20.83
C GLU A 167 -10.89 0.98 -20.89
N LEU A 168 -11.37 1.45 -19.73
CA LEU A 168 -12.62 2.20 -19.64
C LEU A 168 -12.56 3.50 -20.46
N LEU A 169 -11.50 4.29 -20.31
CA LEU A 169 -11.34 5.56 -21.01
C LEU A 169 -11.19 5.37 -22.53
N ILE A 170 -10.49 4.32 -22.99
CA ILE A 170 -10.43 3.96 -24.41
C ILE A 170 -11.81 3.60 -24.94
N LYS A 171 -12.60 2.84 -24.16
CA LYS A 171 -13.97 2.49 -24.53
C LYS A 171 -14.87 3.73 -24.65
N ILE A 172 -14.77 4.66 -23.70
CA ILE A 172 -15.50 5.94 -23.75
C ILE A 172 -15.07 6.75 -24.96
N LYS A 173 -13.77 6.83 -25.25
CA LYS A 173 -13.21 7.54 -26.41
C LYS A 173 -13.74 7.00 -27.75
N GLY A 174 -14.04 5.70 -27.82
CA GLY A 174 -14.69 5.08 -28.98
C GLY A 174 -16.18 5.41 -29.14
N GLN A 175 -16.81 6.02 -28.13
CA GLN A 175 -18.24 6.35 -28.11
C GLN A 175 -18.49 7.86 -28.15
N ARG A 176 -17.62 8.66 -27.51
CA ARG A 176 -17.66 10.12 -27.49
C ARG A 176 -16.25 10.67 -27.28
N ASP A 177 -16.08 11.97 -27.54
CA ASP A 177 -14.87 12.67 -27.13
C ASP A 177 -14.73 12.66 -25.61
N LEU A 178 -13.49 12.57 -25.13
CA LEU A 178 -13.16 12.63 -23.71
C LEU A 178 -13.24 14.07 -23.21
N THR A 179 -13.55 14.25 -21.93
CA THR A 179 -13.34 15.55 -21.27
C THR A 179 -11.86 15.78 -21.01
N ASP A 180 -11.45 17.03 -20.78
CA ASP A 180 -10.05 17.37 -20.45
C ASP A 180 -9.54 16.55 -19.24
N GLU A 181 -10.38 16.35 -18.22
CA GLU A 181 -10.05 15.53 -17.04
C GLU A 181 -9.87 14.05 -17.41
N GLU A 182 -10.71 13.52 -18.30
CA GLU A 182 -10.61 12.15 -18.79
C GLU A 182 -9.39 11.94 -19.68
N GLU A 183 -9.01 12.93 -20.47
CA GLU A 183 -7.77 12.95 -21.25
C GLU A 183 -6.55 12.96 -20.33
N GLU A 184 -6.52 13.85 -19.33
CA GLU A 184 -5.42 13.88 -18.36
C GLU A 184 -5.32 12.55 -17.60
N ARG A 185 -6.45 11.96 -17.20
CA ARG A 185 -6.48 10.63 -16.57
C ARG A 185 -6.00 9.53 -17.50
N LEU A 186 -6.38 9.56 -18.78
CA LEU A 186 -5.92 8.59 -19.78
C LEU A 186 -4.41 8.70 -20.00
N GLU A 187 -3.87 9.91 -20.03
CA GLU A 187 -2.42 10.17 -20.10
C GLU A 187 -1.69 9.68 -18.84
N ARG A 188 -2.22 10.01 -17.65
CA ARG A 188 -1.66 9.59 -16.35
C ARG A 188 -1.75 8.08 -16.09
N SER A 189 -2.75 7.40 -16.65
CA SER A 189 -2.83 5.93 -16.61
C SER A 189 -1.67 5.26 -17.36
N GLY A 190 -0.89 6.03 -18.13
CA GLY A 190 0.30 5.61 -18.85
C GLY A 190 -0.03 4.85 -20.12
N SER A 191 0.89 4.89 -21.10
CA SER A 191 1.04 3.73 -21.98
C SER A 191 1.65 2.59 -21.16
N PRO A 192 1.42 1.32 -21.52
CA PRO A 192 2.10 0.19 -20.92
C PRO A 192 3.59 0.46 -20.70
N ASP A 193 4.30 1.03 -21.69
CA ASP A 193 5.74 1.30 -21.59
C ASP A 193 6.15 2.34 -20.54
N LYS A 194 5.34 3.39 -20.29
CA LYS A 194 5.68 4.44 -19.31
C LYS A 194 5.49 4.01 -17.86
N PHE A 195 4.48 3.18 -17.59
CA PHE A 195 4.16 2.69 -16.25
C PHE A 195 4.84 1.35 -15.95
N LEU A 196 4.93 0.48 -16.97
CA LEU A 196 5.62 -0.80 -16.86
C LEU A 196 7.14 -0.66 -16.98
N GLY A 197 7.67 0.42 -17.57
CA GLY A 197 9.12 0.61 -17.70
C GLY A 197 9.86 0.47 -16.36
N PRO A 198 9.54 1.29 -15.34
CA PRO A 198 10.13 1.18 -14.00
C PRO A 198 9.89 -0.19 -13.34
N VAL A 199 8.67 -0.73 -13.42
CA VAL A 199 8.33 -2.02 -12.82
C VAL A 199 9.10 -3.15 -13.50
N PHE A 200 9.18 -3.19 -14.83
CA PHE A 200 9.98 -4.15 -15.57
C PHE A 200 11.47 -4.00 -15.29
N THR A 201 11.97 -2.77 -15.10
CA THR A 201 13.35 -2.55 -14.66
C THR A 201 13.58 -3.19 -13.30
N LEU A 202 12.68 -3.01 -12.34
CA LEU A 202 12.74 -3.66 -11.03
C LEU A 202 12.67 -5.19 -11.13
N VAL A 203 11.75 -5.73 -11.93
CA VAL A 203 11.63 -7.17 -12.15
C VAL A 203 12.90 -7.73 -12.81
N LYS A 204 13.48 -7.04 -13.79
CA LYS A 204 14.77 -7.42 -14.41
C LYS A 204 15.94 -7.34 -13.44
N ALA A 205 15.89 -6.41 -12.48
CA ALA A 205 16.87 -6.30 -11.41
C ALA A 205 16.72 -7.42 -10.35
N GLY A 206 15.67 -8.23 -10.41
CA GLY A 206 15.45 -9.37 -9.51
C GLY A 206 14.49 -9.11 -8.36
N VAL A 207 13.78 -7.98 -8.36
CA VAL A 207 12.79 -7.65 -7.31
C VAL A 207 11.63 -8.65 -7.34
N SER A 208 11.36 -9.28 -6.19
CA SER A 208 10.17 -10.12 -5.99
C SER A 208 8.90 -9.28 -6.13
N TRP A 209 7.98 -9.68 -7.00
CA TRP A 209 6.75 -8.93 -7.27
C TRP A 209 5.52 -9.83 -7.37
N SER A 210 4.35 -9.25 -7.10
CA SER A 210 3.07 -9.89 -7.32
C SER A 210 1.93 -8.89 -7.49
N GLU A 211 0.89 -9.31 -8.23
CA GLU A 211 -0.37 -8.58 -8.31
C GLU A 211 -1.21 -8.73 -7.03
N ALA A 212 -1.02 -9.82 -6.28
CA ALA A 212 -1.58 -10.03 -4.94
C ALA A 212 -0.52 -9.77 -3.86
N PRO A 213 -0.87 -9.36 -2.63
CA PRO A 213 0.13 -9.26 -1.57
C PRO A 213 0.62 -10.67 -1.18
N ILE A 214 1.82 -11.07 -1.61
CA ILE A 214 2.42 -12.39 -1.31
C ILE A 214 3.10 -12.36 0.07
N GLY A 215 3.18 -13.54 0.71
CA GLY A 215 3.54 -13.75 2.13
C GLY A 215 2.31 -14.01 3.00
N LEU A 216 1.16 -13.53 2.55
CA LEU A 216 -0.16 -13.80 3.13
C LEU A 216 -0.68 -15.23 2.86
N GLU A 217 -0.15 -15.89 1.85
CA GLU A 217 -0.46 -17.28 1.50
C GLU A 217 0.06 -18.28 2.55
N LEU A 218 1.08 -17.88 3.31
CA LEU A 218 1.68 -18.66 4.41
C LEU A 218 0.95 -18.50 5.74
N LEU A 219 0.01 -17.55 5.84
CA LEU A 219 -0.80 -17.40 7.05
C LEU A 219 -1.73 -18.61 7.19
N PRO A 220 -1.75 -19.26 8.36
CA PRO A 220 -2.47 -20.52 8.54
C PRO A 220 -3.95 -20.35 8.22
N VAL A 221 -4.48 -21.29 7.44
CA VAL A 221 -5.91 -21.50 7.27
C VAL A 221 -6.45 -21.93 8.64
N ARG A 222 -7.28 -21.10 9.26
CA ARG A 222 -8.09 -21.52 10.41
C ARG A 222 -9.49 -21.84 9.93
#